data_AF-A0A7K3W2T7-F1
#
_entry.id   AF-A0A7K3W2T7-F1
#
_cell.length_a   1.000
_cell.length_b   1.000
_cell.length_c   1.000
_cell.angle_alpha   90.00
_cell.angle_beta   90.00
_cell.angle_gamma   90.00
#
_symmetry.space_group_name_H-M   'P 1'
#
loop_
_entity.id
_entity.type
_entity.pdbx_description
1 polymer ?
#
loop_
_entity_poly.entity_id
_entity_poly.type
_entity_poly.pdbx_seq_one_letter_code
_entity_poly.pdbx_strand_id
1 'polypeptide(L)' 'MLLITCPVTRSDELVADRRIRSVVNHPTHIALHVECPCGAVHVYRTGRRWDAVRGQRAASAAAPARAARELAPA' A
#
# COMPACT_ATOMS: atom_id res chain seq x y z
N MET A 1 -10.23 -3.80 -14.08
CA MET A 1 -11.25 -2.81 -13.68
C MET A 1 -11.21 -2.65 -12.17
N LEU A 2 -11.48 -1.44 -11.66
CA LEU A 2 -11.39 -1.06 -10.25
C LEU A 2 -12.74 -0.48 -9.79
N LEU A 3 -13.31 -1.03 -8.74
CA LEU A 3 -14.46 -0.42 -8.04
C LEU A 3 -13.93 0.64 -7.07
N ILE A 4 -14.42 1.87 -7.20
CA ILE A 4 -14.05 2.99 -6.33
C ILE A 4 -15.30 3.67 -5.79
N THR A 5 -15.21 4.30 -4.63
CA THR A 5 -16.22 5.26 -4.19
C THR A 5 -15.71 6.66 -4.50
N CYS A 6 -16.49 7.45 -5.23
CA CYS A 6 -16.16 8.84 -5.51
C CYS A 6 -16.27 9.67 -4.22
N PRO A 7 -15.20 10.33 -3.74
CA PRO A 7 -15.26 11.15 -2.53
C PRO A 7 -16.15 12.39 -2.67
N VAL A 8 -16.43 12.82 -3.91
CA VAL A 8 -17.28 13.98 -4.21
C VAL A 8 -18.75 13.59 -4.22
N THR A 9 -19.13 12.60 -5.04
CA THR A 9 -20.54 12.21 -5.25
C THR A 9 -21.00 11.10 -4.30
N ARG A 10 -20.07 10.41 -3.64
CA ARG A 10 -20.29 9.23 -2.79
C ARG A 10 -20.89 8.02 -3.51
N SER A 11 -20.91 8.05 -4.84
CA SER A 11 -21.35 6.93 -5.68
C SER A 11 -20.21 5.93 -5.87
N ASP A 12 -20.57 4.66 -5.96
CA ASP A 12 -19.65 3.62 -6.35
C ASP A 12 -19.57 3.54 -7.87
N GLU A 13 -18.36 3.58 -8.40
CA GLU A 13 -18.07 3.66 -9.82
C GLU A 13 -17.14 2.52 -10.23
N LEU A 14 -17.48 1.80 -11.30
CA LEU A 14 -16.63 0.77 -11.87
C LEU A 14 -15.76 1.38 -12.97
N VAL A 15 -14.48 1.57 -12.66
CA VAL A 15 -13.55 2.30 -13.52
C VAL A 15 -12.63 1.33 -14.26
N ALA A 16 -12.42 1.59 -15.55
CA ALA A 16 -11.52 0.81 -16.40
C ALA A 16 -10.05 1.12 -16.07
N ASP A 17 -9.17 0.14 -16.19
CA ASP A 17 -7.75 0.30 -15.81
C ASP A 17 -7.04 1.40 -16.63
N ARG A 18 -7.49 1.67 -17.86
CA ARG A 18 -7.04 2.78 -18.72
C ARG A 18 -7.24 4.18 -18.12
N ARG A 19 -8.07 4.32 -17.08
CA ARG A 19 -8.32 5.58 -16.36
C ARG A 19 -7.35 5.78 -15.18
N ILE A 20 -6.51 4.78 -14.88
CA ILE A 20 -5.44 4.91 -13.89
C ILE A 20 -4.31 5.70 -14.55
N ARG A 21 -4.06 6.92 -14.07
CA ARG A 21 -3.03 7.82 -14.60
C ARG A 21 -1.64 7.48 -14.11
N SER A 22 -1.53 7.10 -12.84
CA SER A 22 -0.26 6.70 -12.26
C SER A 22 -0.45 5.83 -11.03
N VAL A 23 0.59 5.05 -10.75
CA VAL A 23 0.68 4.12 -9.63
C VAL A 23 1.94 4.43 -8.84
N VAL A 24 1.80 4.74 -7.56
CA VAL A 24 2.92 5.00 -6.66
C VAL A 24 2.99 3.90 -5.62
N ASN A 25 4.10 3.17 -5.58
CA ASN A 25 4.34 2.13 -4.60
C ASN A 25 4.97 2.72 -3.34
N HIS A 26 4.16 3.01 -2.33
CA HIS A 26 4.65 3.43 -1.03
C HIS A 26 5.02 2.22 -0.16
N PRO A 27 5.88 2.40 0.86
CA PRO A 27 6.26 1.32 1.78
C PRO A 27 5.08 0.63 2.48
N THR A 28 3.94 1.31 2.66
CA THR A 28 2.79 0.78 3.41
C THR A 28 1.56 0.52 2.55
N HIS A 29 1.50 1.04 1.32
CA HIS A 29 0.33 0.96 0.44
C HIS A 29 0.71 1.28 -1.00
N ILE A 30 -0.19 0.99 -1.94
CA ILE A 30 -0.06 1.50 -3.32
C ILE A 30 -1.09 2.61 -3.48
N ALA A 31 -0.65 3.77 -3.94
CA ALA A 31 -1.51 4.90 -4.29
C ALA A 31 -1.79 4.90 -5.79
N LEU A 32 -3.07 4.96 -6.17
CA LEU A 32 -3.56 4.97 -7.53
C LEU A 32 -4.18 6.34 -7.82
N HIS A 33 -3.64 7.09 -8.77
CA HIS A 33 -4.30 8.29 -9.30
C HIS A 33 -5.27 7.87 -10.39
N VAL A 34 -6.57 8.05 -10.15
CA VAL A 34 -7.65 7.58 -11.02
C VAL A 34 -8.47 8.77 -11.49
N GLU A 35 -8.70 8.85 -12.80
CA GLU A 35 -9.71 9.75 -13.35
C GLU A 35 -11.11 9.26 -12.98
N CYS A 36 -11.77 10.01 -12.12
CA CYS A 36 -13.11 9.70 -11.67
C CYS A 36 -14.16 10.28 -12.64
N PRO A 37 -15.30 9.61 -12.87
CA PRO A 37 -16.38 10.12 -13.72
C PRO A 37 -16.94 11.49 -13.33
N CYS A 38 -16.74 11.92 -12.07
CA CYS A 38 -17.09 13.27 -11.60
C CYS A 38 -16.23 14.39 -12.23
N GLY A 39 -15.22 14.05 -13.04
CA GLY A 39 -14.35 15.01 -13.72
C GLY A 39 -13.07 15.35 -12.96
N ALA A 40 -12.88 14.80 -11.76
CA ALA A 40 -11.67 15.00 -10.94
C ALA A 40 -10.74 13.78 -10.96
N VAL A 41 -9.48 13.98 -10.60
CA VAL A 41 -8.54 12.90 -10.31
C VAL A 41 -8.51 12.64 -8.81
N HIS A 42 -8.68 11.38 -8.41
CA HIS A 42 -8.67 10.97 -7.00
C HIS A 42 -7.57 9.96 -6.72
N VAL A 43 -7.08 9.97 -5.48
CA VAL A 43 -6.05 9.03 -5.01
C VAL A 43 -6.70 7.92 -4.20
N TYR A 44 -6.61 6.70 -4.71
CA TYR A 44 -7.08 5.50 -4.01
C TYR A 44 -5.91 4.72 -3.46
N ARG A 45 -5.97 4.38 -2.16
CA ARG A 45 -4.92 3.64 -1.47
C ARG A 45 -5.34 2.17 -1.34
N THR A 46 -4.54 1.26 -1.88
CA THR A 46 -4.81 -0.18 -1.73
C THR A 46 -4.08 -0.73 -0.51
N GLY A 47 -4.83 -1.44 0.34
CA GLY A 47 -4.36 -1.93 1.64
C GLY A 47 -3.49 -3.20 1.57
N ARG A 48 -3.29 -3.84 0.42
CA ARG A 48 -2.64 -5.17 0.35
C ARG A 48 -1.22 -5.23 0.92
N ARG A 49 -0.51 -4.10 0.98
CA ARG A 49 0.81 -4.03 1.60
C ARG A 49 0.77 -3.88 3.13
N TRP A 50 -0.35 -3.42 3.70
CA TRP A 50 -0.48 -3.25 5.15
C TRP A 50 -0.52 -4.58 5.90
N ASP A 51 -1.18 -5.60 5.36
CA ASP A 51 -1.21 -6.94 5.99
C ASP A 51 0.14 -7.65 5.88
N ALA A 52 0.79 -7.57 4.70
CA ALA A 52 2.12 -8.14 4.49
C ALA A 52 3.19 -7.44 5.37
N VAL A 53 3.15 -6.12 5.49
CA VAL A 53 4.08 -5.35 6.35
C VAL A 53 3.80 -5.58 7.83
N ARG A 54 2.53 -5.74 8.26
CA ARG A 54 2.23 -6.16 9.65
C ARG A 54 2.79 -7.55 9.95
N GLY A 55 2.60 -8.51 9.06
CA GLY A 55 3.18 -9.86 9.20
C GLY A 55 4.71 -9.84 9.27
N GLN A 56 5.37 -9.08 8.40
CA GLN A 56 6.83 -8.94 8.41
C GLN A 56 7.36 -8.21 9.65
N ARG A 57 6.68 -7.17 10.14
CA ARG A 57 7.04 -6.48 11.39
C ARG A 57 6.84 -7.36 12.62
N ALA A 58 5.75 -8.13 12.68
CA ALA A 58 5.53 -9.10 13.75
C ALA A 58 6.60 -10.20 13.75
N ALA A 59 6.98 -10.72 12.57
CA ALA A 59 8.06 -11.70 12.44
C ALA A 59 9.44 -11.14 12.81
N SER A 60 9.71 -9.87 12.48
CA SER A 60 10.98 -9.20 12.81
C SER A 60 11.10 -8.89 14.31
N ALA A 61 9.99 -8.58 14.99
CA ALA A 61 9.97 -8.37 16.44
C ALA A 61 10.18 -9.67 17.24
N ALA A 62 9.87 -10.83 16.64
CA ALA A 62 10.05 -12.14 17.26
C ALA A 62 11.46 -12.72 17.06
N ALA A 63 12.33 -12.08 16.27
CA ALA A 63 13.72 -12.51 16.12
C ALA A 63 14.51 -12.14 17.39
N PRO A 64 14.98 -13.11 18.21
CA PRO A 64 15.88 -12.78 19.30
C PRO A 64 17.15 -12.18 18.72
N ALA A 65 17.52 -10.98 19.20
CA ALA A 65 18.80 -10.36 18.90
C ALA A 65 19.90 -11.36 19.25
N ARG A 66 20.53 -11.95 18.23
CA ARG A 66 21.67 -12.84 18.43
C ARG A 66 22.76 -12.00 19.06
N ALA A 67 22.98 -12.21 20.36
CA ALA A 67 23.99 -11.53 21.13
C ALA A 67 25.33 -11.64 20.39
N ALA A 68 25.92 -10.48 20.08
CA ALA A 68 27.29 -10.38 19.65
C ALA A 68 28.17 -10.86 20.83
N ARG A 69 28.51 -12.14 20.83
CA ARG A 69 29.58 -12.67 21.69
C ARG A 69 30.89 -12.55 20.92
N GLU A 70 31.61 -11.50 21.30
CA GLU A 70 33.06 -11.27 21.26
C GLU A 70 33.90 -12.24 20.42
N LEU A 71 34.49 -11.69 19.36
CA LEU A 71 35.78 -12.12 18.86
C LEU A 71 36.87 -11.56 19.79
N ALA A 72 37.49 -12.42 20.59
CA ALA A 72 38.81 -12.15 21.17
C ALA A 72 39.79 -13.21 20.63
N PRO A 73 40.87 -12.83 19.92
CA PRO A 73 41.90 -13.77 19.50
C PRO A 73 42.81 -14.18 20.67
N ALA A 74 43.45 -15.33 20.47
CA ALA A 74 44.26 -16.11 21.42
C ALA A 74 45.58 -15.45 21.85
#